data_AF-A0A6P2CIW4-F1
#
_entry.id   AF-A0A6P2CIW4-F1
#
_cell.length_a   1.000
_cell.length_b   1.000
_cell.length_c   1.000
_cell.angle_alpha   90.00
_cell.angle_beta   90.00
_cell.angle_gamma   90.00
#
_symmetry.space_group_name_H-M   'P 1'
#
loop_
_entity.id
_entity.type
_entity.pdbx_description
1 polymer ?
#
loop_
_entity_poly.entity_id
_entity_poly.type
_entity_poly.pdbx_seq_one_letter_code
_entity_poly.pdbx_strand_id
1 'polypeptide(L)'
;MTQMAAGWYPDPEMAGTVRYWDGAAWTESAAPAPTQAPAGTISPVHAYRAISRLLAILGVLAMFGGIGLGFVASEAVSMFFLVGGFLSVGVGVLVWVLRPRVQRAG
;
A
#
# COMPACT_ATOMS: atom_id res chain seq x y z
N MET A 1 -10.23 -27.07 43.57
CA MET A 1 -11.54 -26.63 43.05
C MET A 1 -11.32 -25.26 42.44
N THR A 2 -11.59 -25.06 41.14
CA THR A 2 -11.42 -23.75 40.48
C THR A 2 -12.49 -22.80 40.98
N GLN A 3 -12.14 -21.97 41.96
CA GLN A 3 -13.03 -20.96 42.51
C GLN A 3 -13.29 -19.90 41.44
N MET A 4 -14.56 -19.64 41.14
CA MET A 4 -14.97 -18.58 40.21
C MET A 4 -14.55 -17.23 40.81
N ALA A 5 -13.85 -16.41 40.02
CA ALA A 5 -13.44 -15.08 40.43
C ALA A 5 -14.67 -14.16 40.56
N ALA A 6 -14.57 -13.13 41.40
CA ALA A 6 -15.64 -12.15 41.51
C ALA A 6 -15.87 -11.42 40.17
N GLY A 7 -17.12 -11.32 39.72
CA GLY A 7 -17.45 -10.79 38.39
C GLY A 7 -18.92 -10.92 38.02
N TRP A 8 -19.27 -10.41 36.84
CA TRP A 8 -20.61 -10.54 36.26
C TRP A 8 -20.73 -11.81 35.43
N TYR A 9 -21.71 -12.64 35.74
CA TYR A 9 -21.95 -13.90 35.05
C TYR A 9 -23.42 -14.03 34.64
N PRO A 10 -23.76 -14.84 33.61
CA PRO A 10 -25.14 -15.06 33.20
C PRO A 10 -25.99 -15.62 34.35
N ASP A 11 -27.19 -15.05 34.54
CA ASP A 11 -28.12 -15.52 35.56
C ASP A 11 -28.81 -16.83 35.09
N PRO A 12 -28.69 -17.95 35.84
CA PRO A 12 -29.32 -19.22 35.48
C PRO A 12 -30.84 -19.23 35.69
N GLU A 13 -31.39 -18.34 36.52
CA GLU A 13 -32.83 -18.24 36.81
C GLU A 13 -33.53 -17.28 35.82
N MET A 14 -32.84 -16.22 35.40
CA MET A 14 -33.39 -15.20 34.50
C MET A 14 -32.57 -15.05 33.22
N ALA A 15 -33.02 -15.73 32.16
CA ALA A 15 -32.42 -15.63 30.83
C ALA A 15 -32.37 -14.18 30.33
N GLY A 16 -31.21 -13.75 29.83
CA GLY A 16 -31.00 -12.39 29.34
C GLY A 16 -30.62 -11.38 30.43
N THR A 17 -30.31 -11.84 31.66
CA THR A 17 -29.73 -11.01 32.71
C THR A 17 -28.36 -11.52 33.14
N VAL A 18 -27.55 -10.64 33.71
CA VAL A 18 -26.29 -10.97 34.36
C VAL A 18 -26.39 -10.65 35.84
N ARG A 19 -25.83 -11.53 36.67
CA ARG A 19 -25.80 -11.40 38.12
C ARG A 19 -24.37 -11.35 38.61
N TYR A 20 -24.11 -10.60 39.68
CA TYR A 20 -22.77 -10.45 40.21
C TYR A 20 -22.44 -11.58 41.20
N TRP A 21 -21.33 -12.27 40.95
CA TRP A 21 -20.71 -13.26 41.82
C TRP A 21 -19.60 -12.59 42.62
N ASP A 22 -19.57 -12.75 43.94
CA ASP A 22 -18.56 -12.11 44.81
C ASP A 22 -17.31 -12.98 45.04
N GLY A 23 -17.27 -14.18 44.47
CA GLY A 23 -16.21 -15.17 44.69
C GLY A 23 -16.63 -16.33 45.60
N ALA A 24 -17.68 -16.18 46.38
CA ALA A 24 -18.23 -17.21 47.28
C ALA A 24 -19.72 -17.50 47.02
N ALA A 25 -20.51 -16.49 46.66
CA ALA A 25 -21.94 -16.59 46.42
C ALA A 25 -22.45 -15.58 45.36
N TRP A 26 -23.66 -15.82 44.87
CA TRP A 26 -24.38 -14.87 44.03
C TRP A 26 -24.96 -13.75 44.89
N THR A 27 -24.70 -12.50 44.51
CA THR A 27 -25.24 -11.31 45.21
C THR A 27 -26.62 -10.93 44.67
N GLU A 28 -27.34 -10.00 45.31
CA GLU A 28 -28.61 -9.47 44.78
C GLU A 28 -28.43 -8.50 43.60
N SER A 29 -27.20 -8.20 43.21
CA SER A 29 -26.91 -7.30 42.10
C SER A 29 -27.13 -8.01 40.77
N ALA A 30 -28.24 -7.71 40.09
CA ALA A 30 -28.55 -8.17 38.74
C ALA A 30 -28.71 -6.97 37.79
N ALA A 31 -28.24 -7.13 36.57
CA ALA A 31 -28.36 -6.15 35.49
C ALA A 31 -28.85 -6.84 34.21
N PRO A 32 -29.50 -6.10 33.29
CA PRO A 32 -29.78 -6.62 31.96
C PRO A 32 -28.49 -7.09 31.29
N ALA A 33 -28.50 -8.27 30.67
CA ALA A 33 -27.35 -8.71 29.89
C ALA A 33 -27.13 -7.70 28.76
N PRO A 34 -25.89 -7.26 28.51
CA PRO A 34 -25.62 -6.42 27.37
C PRO A 34 -26.13 -7.13 26.12
N THR A 35 -27.03 -6.49 25.37
CA THR A 35 -27.47 -7.00 24.08
C THR A 35 -26.24 -7.15 23.22
N GLN A 36 -25.79 -8.39 23.01
CA GLN A 36 -24.72 -8.65 22.07
C GLN A 36 -25.23 -8.20 20.71
N ALA A 37 -24.64 -7.14 20.17
CA ALA A 37 -24.94 -6.71 18.81
C ALA A 37 -24.74 -7.93 17.89
N PRO A 38 -25.68 -8.21 16.97
CA PRO A 38 -25.62 -9.40 16.14
C PRO A 38 -24.25 -9.48 15.46
N ALA A 39 -23.54 -10.57 15.73
CA ALA A 39 -22.23 -10.80 15.17
C ALA A 39 -22.37 -10.99 13.66
N GLY A 40 -21.86 -10.03 12.89
CA GLY A 40 -21.48 -10.25 11.50
C GLY A 40 -22.62 -10.10 10.47
N THR A 41 -23.09 -8.87 10.25
CA THR A 41 -23.50 -8.47 8.91
C THR A 41 -22.42 -7.57 8.35
N ILE A 42 -21.66 -8.05 7.36
CA ILE A 42 -20.71 -7.20 6.64
C ILE A 42 -21.53 -6.09 5.99
N SER A 43 -21.46 -4.88 6.56
CA SER A 43 -22.13 -3.73 5.99
C SER A 43 -21.55 -3.47 4.60
N PRO A 44 -22.38 -3.29 3.55
CA PRO A 44 -21.91 -3.00 2.19
C PRO A 44 -21.02 -1.74 2.13
N VAL A 45 -21.19 -0.83 3.09
CA VAL A 45 -20.35 0.37 3.25
C VAL A 45 -18.89 0.01 3.56
N HIS A 46 -18.65 -1.05 4.35
CA HIS A 46 -17.29 -1.46 4.72
C HIS A 46 -16.57 -2.10 3.53
N ALA A 47 -17.29 -2.86 2.71
CA ALA A 47 -16.76 -3.44 1.47
C ALA A 47 -16.39 -2.36 0.45
N TYR A 48 -17.27 -1.38 0.23
CA TYR A 48 -17.01 -0.28 -0.71
C TYR A 48 -15.79 0.55 -0.32
N ARG A 49 -15.61 0.85 0.98
CA ARG A 49 -14.44 1.58 1.49
C ARG A 49 -13.14 0.80 1.35
N ALA A 50 -13.18 -0.53 1.44
CA ALA A 50 -11.99 -1.35 1.21
C ALA A 50 -11.59 -1.33 -0.26
N ILE A 51 -12.55 -1.49 -1.17
CA ILE A 51 -12.31 -1.47 -2.62
C ILE A 51 -11.77 -0.10 -3.08
N SER A 52 -12.36 1.01 -2.60
CA SER A 52 -11.92 2.35 -2.99
C SER A 52 -10.48 2.65 -2.58
N ARG A 53 -10.05 2.16 -1.40
CA ARG A 53 -8.65 2.29 -0.95
C ARG A 53 -7.68 1.52 -1.85
N LEU A 54 -8.03 0.30 -2.22
CA LEU A 54 -7.19 -0.51 -3.11
C LEU A 54 -7.04 0.14 -4.49
N LEU A 55 -8.14 0.68 -5.05
CA LEU A 55 -8.10 1.41 -6.32
C LEU A 55 -7.25 2.68 -6.22
N ALA A 56 -7.35 3.43 -5.12
CA ALA A 56 -6.52 4.61 -4.92
C ALA A 56 -5.01 4.26 -4.86
N ILE A 57 -4.65 3.20 -4.12
CA ILE A 57 -3.26 2.73 -4.03
C ILE A 57 -2.74 2.28 -5.40
N LEU A 58 -3.53 1.50 -6.14
CA LEU A 58 -3.17 1.07 -7.49
C LEU A 58 -3.00 2.25 -8.45
N GLY A 59 -3.89 3.24 -8.37
CA GLY A 59 -3.79 4.47 -9.17
C GLY A 59 -2.50 5.25 -8.86
N VAL A 60 -2.15 5.39 -7.58
CA VAL A 60 -0.91 6.03 -7.14
C VAL A 60 0.32 5.24 -7.63
N LEU A 61 0.32 3.92 -7.47
CA LEU A 61 1.41 3.07 -7.95
C LEU A 61 1.59 3.15 -9.48
N ALA A 62 0.49 3.15 -10.24
CA ALA A 62 0.54 3.31 -11.69
C ALA A 62 1.06 4.69 -12.11
N MET A 63 0.65 5.75 -11.39
CA MET A 63 1.11 7.12 -11.63
C MET A 63 2.61 7.25 -11.38
N PHE A 64 3.11 6.80 -10.23
CA PHE A 64 4.55 6.89 -9.92
C PHE A 64 5.39 5.90 -10.73
N GLY A 65 4.87 4.71 -11.00
CA GLY A 65 5.52 3.73 -11.87
C GLY A 65 5.68 4.24 -13.30
N GLY A 66 4.64 4.84 -13.87
CA GLY A 66 4.68 5.43 -15.21
C GLY A 66 5.63 6.63 -15.31
N ILE A 67 5.62 7.51 -14.29
CA ILE A 67 6.53 8.67 -14.23
C ILE A 67 7.99 8.20 -14.11
N GLY A 68 8.28 7.22 -13.24
CA GLY A 68 9.64 6.68 -13.09
C GLY A 68 10.14 5.95 -14.33
N LEU A 69 9.30 5.13 -14.96
CA LEU A 69 9.65 4.39 -16.17
C LEU A 69 9.86 5.32 -17.38
N GLY A 70 9.04 6.37 -17.49
CA GLY A 70 9.19 7.41 -18.51
C GLY A 70 10.48 8.21 -18.35
N PHE A 71 10.87 8.51 -17.11
CA PHE A 71 12.09 9.27 -16.80
C PHE A 71 13.37 8.48 -17.13
N VAL A 72 13.41 7.19 -16.80
CA VAL A 72 14.56 6.33 -17.16
C VAL A 72 14.68 6.17 -18.68
N ALA A 73 13.55 6.06 -19.39
CA ALA A 73 13.54 6.00 -20.84
C ALA A 73 14.06 7.30 -21.48
N SER A 74 13.73 8.48 -20.93
CA SER A 74 14.23 9.76 -21.46
C SER A 74 15.74 9.95 -21.24
N GLU A 75 16.28 9.47 -20.11
CA GLU A 75 17.71 9.51 -19.84
C GLU A 75 18.48 8.59 -20.80
N ALA A 76 17.95 7.39 -21.08
CA ALA A 76 18.57 6.46 -22.04
C ALA A 76 18.64 7.04 -23.47
N VAL A 77 17.58 7.74 -23.90
CA VAL A 77 17.56 8.44 -25.19
C VAL A 77 18.60 9.56 -25.22
N SER A 78 18.71 10.34 -24.14
CA SER A 78 19.67 11.45 -24.04
C SER A 78 21.13 10.96 -24.03
N MET A 79 21.42 9.87 -23.32
CA MET A 79 22.75 9.23 -23.37
C MET A 79 23.09 8.71 -24.77
N PHE A 80 22.12 8.13 -25.48
CA PHE A 80 22.32 7.63 -26.84
C PHE A 80 22.71 8.75 -27.81
N PHE A 81 22.08 9.92 -27.72
CA PHE A 81 22.43 11.08 -28.55
C PHE A 81 23.78 11.71 -28.18
N LEU A 82 24.13 11.77 -26.89
CA LEU A 82 25.46 12.24 -26.46
C LEU A 82 26.57 11.33 -27.00
N VAL A 83 26.48 10.02 -26.76
CA VAL A 83 27.51 9.06 -27.19
C VAL A 83 27.59 8.97 -28.73
N GLY A 84 26.45 8.93 -29.42
CA GLY A 84 26.39 8.92 -30.88
C GLY A 84 26.92 10.22 -31.51
N GLY A 85 26.62 11.37 -30.90
CA GLY A 85 27.12 12.67 -31.34
C GLY A 85 28.64 12.77 -31.24
N PHE A 86 29.24 12.33 -30.14
CA PHE A 86 30.70 12.31 -29.97
C PHE A 86 31.39 11.39 -30.98
N LEU A 87 30.81 10.21 -31.27
CA LEU A 87 31.34 9.31 -32.31
C LEU A 87 31.27 9.95 -33.71
N SER A 88 30.17 10.63 -34.04
CA SER A 88 29.99 11.31 -35.32
C SER A 88 31.03 12.43 -35.51
N VAL A 89 31.25 13.26 -34.48
CA VAL A 89 32.28 14.31 -34.52
C VAL A 89 33.68 13.72 -34.62
N GLY A 90 33.97 12.66 -33.85
CA GLY A 90 35.27 11.98 -33.89
C GLY A 90 35.61 11.40 -35.25
N VAL A 91 34.64 10.71 -35.90
CA VAL A 91 34.79 10.21 -37.26
C VAL A 91 34.96 11.36 -38.25
N GLY A 92 34.17 12.43 -38.13
CA GLY A 92 34.30 13.62 -38.97
C GLY A 92 35.69 14.26 -38.89
N VAL A 93 36.24 14.41 -37.68
CA VAL A 93 37.60 14.91 -37.44
C VAL A 93 38.64 13.95 -38.00
N LEU A 94 38.49 12.64 -37.79
CA LEU A 94 39.39 11.63 -38.31
C LEU A 94 39.44 11.67 -39.85
N VAL A 95 38.28 11.74 -40.50
CA VAL A 95 38.20 11.90 -41.97
C VAL A 95 38.83 13.21 -42.41
N TRP A 96 38.61 14.32 -41.70
CA TRP A 96 39.22 15.62 -42.02
C TRP A 96 40.76 15.59 -41.91
N VAL A 97 41.30 14.92 -40.89
CA VAL A 97 42.75 14.76 -40.67
C VAL A 97 43.37 13.84 -41.71
N LEU A 98 42.71 12.72 -42.02
CA LEU A 98 43.19 11.74 -43.01
C LEU A 98 43.02 12.22 -44.45
N ARG A 99 42.24 13.28 -44.68
CA ARG A 99 42.04 13.84 -46.01
C ARG A 99 43.37 14.41 -46.51
N PRO A 100 43.94 13.87 -47.59
CA PRO A 100 45.18 14.40 -48.13
C PRO A 100 44.94 15.85 -48.56
N ARG A 101 45.76 16.76 -48.03
CA ARG A 101 45.77 18.16 -48.46
C ARG A 101 46.39 18.19 -49.86
N VAL A 102 45.56 17.97 -50.87
CA VAL A 102 45.93 18.25 -52.26
C VAL A 102 46.19 19.75 -52.32
N GLN A 103 47.46 20.11 -52.21
CA GLN A 103 47.91 21.48 -52.41
C GLN A 103 47.51 21.84 -53.83
N ARG A 104 46.64 22.86 -53.97
CA ARG A 104 46.44 23.55 -55.23
C ARG A 104 47.76 24.25 -55.55
N ALA A 105 48.66 23.54 -56.20
CA ALA A 105 49.77 24.11 -56.93
C ALA A 105 49.37 24.09 -58.41
N GLY A 106 49.24 25.27 -59.00
CA GLY A 106 48.92 25.48 -60.42
C GLY A 106 47.59 26.16 -60.61
#